data_AF-A0A170YDS1-F1
#
_entry.id   AF-A0A170YDS1-F1
#
_cell.length_a   1.000
_cell.length_b   1.000
_cell.length_c   1.000
_cell.angle_alpha   90.00
_cell.angle_beta   90.00
_cell.angle_gamma   90.00
#
_symmetry.space_group_name_H-M   'P 1'
#
loop_
_entity.id
_entity.type
_entity.pdbx_description
1 polymer ?
#
loop_
_entity_poly.entity_id
_entity_poly.type
_entity_poly.pdbx_seq_one_letter_code
_entity_poly.pdbx_strand_id
1 'polypeptide(L)'
;FILSGAIISKAKPTPKFLLGWNVVVGIFFIIGEITYMFISCEDPNLIGYNKLTNSVDVHNVCNSECSCENLKYAPVCLQERALTFYSACHAGCHSTIKKNLTHIYSNCTCIPDDNVLIMDLENNPNIYKYTTYRGELTEGPCDTPCGYHFYYFIMISCLMQLLGSSGKIGNILVNYRAVNRVDKSFAQGLALLLVSLFAFIPGPVLFGGIIDSTCLIWDDNCD
;
A
#
# COMPACT_ATOMS: atom_id res chain seq x y z
N PHE A 1 -3.53 3.87 -26.24
CA PHE A 1 -4.21 4.95 -26.99
C PHE A 1 -3.84 5.01 -28.47
N ILE A 2 -2.58 5.27 -28.84
CA ILE A 2 -2.20 5.42 -30.26
C ILE A 2 -2.43 4.14 -31.07
N LEU A 3 -1.97 2.99 -30.56
CA LEU A 3 -2.13 1.70 -31.24
C LEU A 3 -3.60 1.31 -31.43
N SER A 4 -4.40 1.41 -30.36
CA SER A 4 -5.84 1.16 -30.39
C SER A 4 -6.57 2.12 -31.34
N GLY A 5 -6.19 3.40 -31.35
CA GLY A 5 -6.74 4.38 -32.29
C GLY A 5 -6.38 4.08 -33.75
N ALA A 6 -5.15 3.67 -34.01
CA ALA A 6 -4.69 3.27 -35.35
C ALA A 6 -5.44 2.04 -35.88
N ILE A 7 -5.61 1.01 -35.03
CA ILE A 7 -6.37 -0.21 -35.37
C ILE A 7 -7.82 0.13 -35.71
N ILE A 8 -8.49 0.93 -34.87
CA ILE A 8 -9.90 1.28 -35.07
C ILE A 8 -10.07 2.16 -36.33
N SER A 9 -9.12 3.07 -36.59
CA SER A 9 -9.11 3.91 -37.80
C SER A 9 -8.98 3.07 -39.07
N LYS A 10 -8.15 2.02 -39.05
CA LYS A 10 -7.91 1.14 -40.19
C LYS A 10 -9.04 0.12 -40.41
N ALA A 11 -9.52 -0.50 -39.33
CA ALA A 11 -10.53 -1.57 -39.39
C ALA A 11 -11.98 -1.04 -39.53
N LYS A 12 -12.23 0.23 -39.18
CA LYS A 12 -13.55 0.89 -39.23
C LYS A 12 -14.70 0.01 -38.70
N PRO A 13 -14.61 -0.51 -37.46
CA PRO A 13 -15.61 -1.41 -36.92
C PRO A 13 -16.98 -0.73 -36.76
N THR A 14 -18.01 -1.56 -36.81
CA THR A 14 -19.40 -1.14 -36.60
C THR A 14 -19.60 -0.64 -35.16
N PRO A 15 -20.54 0.29 -34.91
CA PRO A 15 -20.83 0.78 -33.55
C PRO A 15 -21.22 -0.34 -32.57
N LYS A 16 -21.94 -1.36 -33.04
CA LYS A 16 -22.35 -2.53 -32.23
C LYS A 16 -21.13 -3.32 -31.74
N PHE A 17 -20.13 -3.52 -32.60
CA PHE A 17 -18.89 -4.20 -32.23
C PHE A 17 -18.10 -3.42 -31.18
N LEU A 18 -17.98 -2.09 -31.34
CA LEU A 18 -17.30 -1.23 -30.35
C LEU A 18 -18.00 -1.25 -28.99
N LEU A 19 -19.34 -1.20 -28.98
CA LEU A 19 -20.11 -1.26 -27.75
C LEU A 19 -19.95 -2.63 -27.05
N GLY A 20 -19.99 -3.72 -27.82
CA GLY A 20 -19.72 -5.07 -27.30
C GLY A 20 -18.30 -5.20 -26.73
N TRP A 21 -17.29 -4.65 -27.41
CA TRP A 21 -15.90 -4.64 -26.90
C TRP A 21 -15.78 -3.88 -25.57
N ASN A 22 -16.49 -2.76 -25.42
CA ASN A 22 -16.48 -2.01 -24.16
C ASN A 22 -17.08 -2.79 -23.00
N VAL A 23 -18.12 -3.60 -23.25
CA VAL A 23 -18.67 -4.50 -22.25
C VAL A 23 -17.65 -5.56 -21.84
N VAL A 24 -16.95 -6.17 -22.81
CA VAL A 24 -15.89 -7.16 -22.54
C VAL A 24 -14.77 -6.54 -21.71
N VAL A 25 -14.27 -5.36 -22.10
CA VAL A 25 -13.25 -4.63 -21.33
C VAL A 25 -13.74 -4.32 -19.92
N GLY A 26 -15.01 -3.93 -19.75
CA GLY A 26 -15.61 -3.68 -18.44
C GLY A 26 -15.62 -4.93 -17.54
N ILE A 27 -15.94 -6.10 -18.08
CA ILE A 27 -15.90 -7.37 -17.33
C ILE A 27 -14.48 -7.70 -16.88
N PHE A 28 -13.48 -7.59 -17.77
CA PHE A 28 -12.08 -7.77 -17.40
C PHE A 28 -11.63 -6.76 -16.34
N PHE A 29 -12.15 -5.54 -16.40
CA PHE A 29 -11.85 -4.51 -15.41
C PHE A 29 -12.35 -4.90 -14.02
N ILE A 30 -13.60 -5.37 -13.92
CA ILE A 30 -14.16 -5.84 -12.64
C ILE A 30 -13.35 -7.04 -12.09
N ILE A 31 -12.99 -7.98 -12.96
CA ILE A 31 -12.16 -9.14 -12.57
C ILE A 31 -10.80 -8.69 -12.06
N GLY A 32 -10.16 -7.72 -12.72
CA GLY A 32 -8.87 -7.18 -12.28
C GLY A 32 -8.96 -6.50 -10.92
N GLU A 33 -10.00 -5.69 -10.68
CA GLU A 33 -10.22 -5.04 -9.38
C GLU A 33 -10.46 -6.04 -8.25
N ILE A 34 -11.26 -7.09 -8.51
CA ILE A 34 -11.44 -8.19 -7.56
C ILE A 34 -10.10 -8.90 -7.29
N THR A 35 -9.29 -9.11 -8.33
CA THR A 35 -7.97 -9.76 -8.18
C THR A 35 -7.05 -8.96 -7.27
N TYR A 36 -7.08 -7.62 -7.33
CA TYR A 36 -6.29 -6.76 -6.44
C TYR A 36 -6.61 -6.97 -4.96
N MET A 37 -7.87 -7.24 -4.59
CA MET A 37 -8.24 -7.51 -3.20
C MET A 37 -7.55 -8.75 -2.62
N PHE A 38 -7.11 -9.68 -3.47
CA PHE A 38 -6.43 -10.90 -3.06
C PHE A 38 -4.90 -10.80 -3.11
N ILE A 39 -4.35 -9.70 -3.62
CA ILE A 39 -2.90 -9.44 -3.57
C ILE A 39 -2.59 -8.84 -2.20
N SER A 40 -2.46 -9.70 -1.20
CA SER A 40 -1.97 -9.31 0.13
C SER A 40 -0.52 -9.72 0.30
N CYS A 41 0.21 -8.91 1.06
CA CYS A 41 1.49 -9.31 1.63
C CYS A 41 1.28 -9.87 3.04
N GLU A 42 2.25 -10.61 3.55
CA GLU A 42 2.29 -10.94 4.98
C GLU A 42 2.62 -9.68 5.79
N ASP A 43 1.94 -9.49 6.92
CA ASP A 43 2.14 -8.33 7.78
C ASP A 43 3.59 -8.30 8.29
N PRO A 44 4.25 -7.12 8.32
CA PRO A 44 5.53 -7.01 8.99
C PRO A 44 5.35 -7.37 10.47
N ASN A 45 6.26 -8.19 11.02
CA ASN A 45 6.26 -8.54 12.45
C ASN A 45 6.67 -7.32 13.28
N LEU A 46 5.75 -6.38 13.45
CA LEU A 46 5.93 -5.18 14.26
C LEU A 46 5.73 -5.54 15.74
N ILE A 47 6.77 -5.36 16.55
CA ILE A 47 6.69 -5.54 17.99
C ILE A 47 5.77 -4.47 18.59
N GLY A 48 4.82 -4.91 19.42
CA GLY A 48 3.80 -4.06 20.03
C GLY A 48 2.47 -4.01 19.27
N TYR A 49 2.39 -4.62 18.08
CA TYR A 49 1.13 -4.72 17.35
C TYR A 49 0.25 -5.88 17.86
N ASN A 50 -0.96 -5.56 18.32
CA ASN A 50 -1.94 -6.54 18.77
C ASN A 50 -3.01 -6.78 17.69
N LYS A 51 -3.01 -7.98 17.11
CA LYS A 51 -3.95 -8.38 16.03
C LYS A 51 -5.42 -8.46 16.49
N LEU A 52 -5.68 -8.67 17.79
CA LEU A 52 -7.05 -8.81 18.32
C LEU A 52 -7.73 -7.47 18.54
N THR A 53 -7.00 -6.51 19.08
CA THR A 53 -7.51 -5.15 19.37
C THR A 53 -7.25 -4.17 18.23
N ASN A 54 -6.49 -4.58 17.22
CA ASN A 54 -6.06 -3.74 16.10
C ASN A 54 -5.42 -2.43 16.60
N SER A 55 -4.53 -2.56 17.59
CA SER A 55 -3.87 -1.44 18.26
C SER A 55 -2.38 -1.68 18.35
N VAL A 56 -1.59 -0.60 18.35
CA VAL A 56 -0.14 -0.64 18.50
C VAL A 56 0.22 -0.05 19.85
N ASP A 57 0.84 -0.87 20.72
CA ASP A 57 1.41 -0.44 21.99
C ASP A 57 2.91 -0.76 22.01
N VAL A 58 3.72 0.29 21.86
CA VAL A 58 5.17 0.21 21.76
C VAL A 58 5.85 0.58 23.07
N HIS A 59 5.11 1.01 24.09
CA HIS A 59 5.67 1.46 25.36
C HIS A 59 5.83 0.29 26.32
N ASN A 60 7.04 0.10 26.82
CA ASN A 60 7.38 -1.02 27.70
C ASN A 60 8.32 -0.57 28.81
N VAL A 61 8.36 -1.33 29.90
CA VAL A 61 9.25 -1.03 31.03
C VAL A 61 10.71 -0.88 30.59
N CYS A 62 11.15 -1.67 29.60
CA CYS A 62 12.52 -1.67 29.10
C CYS A 62 12.90 -0.43 28.25
N ASN A 63 11.95 0.33 27.69
CA ASN A 63 12.21 1.55 26.91
C ASN A 63 11.74 2.83 27.62
N SER A 64 11.20 2.70 28.84
CA SER A 64 10.75 3.83 29.66
C SER A 64 11.87 4.84 29.96
N GLU A 65 13.12 4.39 30.09
CA GLU A 65 14.28 5.25 30.35
C GLU A 65 14.67 6.11 29.14
N CYS A 66 14.25 5.74 27.93
CA CYS A 66 14.65 6.41 26.70
C CYS A 66 13.78 7.62 26.34
N SER A 67 12.69 7.89 27.09
CA SER A 67 11.75 9.00 26.82
C SER A 67 11.28 9.07 25.36
N CYS A 68 10.79 7.94 24.83
CA CYS A 68 10.46 7.78 23.40
C CYS A 68 9.20 8.53 22.93
N GLU A 69 8.70 9.50 23.68
CA GLU A 69 7.46 10.22 23.39
C GLU A 69 7.59 11.07 22.12
N ASN A 70 6.58 10.97 21.24
CA ASN A 70 6.44 11.73 20.01
C ASN A 70 7.62 11.62 19.02
N LEU A 71 8.34 10.48 19.02
CA LEU A 71 9.33 10.19 17.99
C LEU A 71 8.64 9.80 16.68
N LYS A 72 9.14 10.33 15.55
CA LYS A 72 8.68 9.93 14.22
C LYS A 72 8.96 8.45 13.96
N TYR A 73 8.11 7.82 13.14
CA TYR A 73 8.30 6.43 12.72
C TYR A 73 9.64 6.27 11.98
N ALA A 74 10.56 5.52 12.59
CA ALA A 74 11.93 5.34 12.13
C ALA A 74 12.34 3.88 12.35
N PRO A 75 11.77 2.93 11.57
CA PRO A 75 11.80 1.53 11.89
C PRO A 75 13.23 0.97 11.90
N VAL A 76 13.45 -0.01 12.78
CA VAL A 76 14.68 -0.79 12.83
C VAL A 76 14.35 -2.27 12.80
N CYS A 77 15.19 -3.04 12.11
CA CYS A 77 15.00 -4.47 11.93
C CYS A 77 16.06 -5.27 12.68
N LEU A 78 15.60 -6.31 13.37
CA LEU A 78 16.42 -7.44 13.79
C LEU A 78 16.35 -8.55 12.74
N GLN A 79 17.33 -8.56 11.83
CA GLN A 79 17.32 -9.42 10.64
C GLN A 79 17.27 -10.92 10.99
N GLU A 80 17.94 -11.33 12.08
CA GLU A 80 18.02 -12.73 12.52
C GLU A 80 16.65 -13.34 12.86
N ARG A 81 15.72 -12.51 13.33
CA ARG A 81 14.38 -12.94 13.79
C ARG A 81 13.24 -12.33 12.99
N ALA A 82 13.56 -11.55 11.96
CA ALA A 82 12.60 -10.77 11.18
C ALA A 82 11.64 -9.92 12.05
N LEU A 83 12.14 -9.34 13.14
CA LEU A 83 11.37 -8.48 14.04
C LEU A 83 11.60 -7.01 13.73
N THR A 84 10.52 -6.29 13.46
CA THR A 84 10.55 -4.84 13.20
C THR A 84 10.11 -4.09 14.45
N PHE A 85 10.81 -3.02 14.79
CA PHE A 85 10.46 -2.12 15.88
C PHE A 85 10.11 -0.74 15.34
N TYR A 86 9.24 -0.02 16.04
CA TYR A 86 8.83 1.34 15.67
C TYR A 86 10.02 2.29 15.48
N SER A 87 10.97 2.25 16.43
CA SER A 87 12.23 2.96 16.34
C SER A 87 13.31 2.33 17.22
N ALA A 88 14.56 2.77 17.04
CA ALA A 88 15.68 2.35 17.90
C ALA A 88 15.45 2.66 19.39
N CYS A 89 14.72 3.74 19.70
CA CYS A 89 14.33 4.10 21.07
C CYS A 89 13.37 3.06 21.65
N HIS A 90 12.35 2.68 20.88
CA HIS A 90 11.38 1.68 21.32
C HIS A 90 11.98 0.27 21.46
N ALA A 91 13.06 -0.02 20.73
CA ALA A 91 13.90 -1.20 20.91
C ALA A 91 14.87 -1.11 22.12
N GLY A 92 14.98 0.06 22.77
CA GLY A 92 15.85 0.29 23.92
C GLY A 92 17.34 0.31 23.58
N CYS A 93 17.70 0.73 22.36
CA CYS A 93 19.08 0.75 21.90
C CYS A 93 19.85 1.98 22.41
N HIS A 94 21.01 1.75 23.02
CA HIS A 94 21.85 2.84 23.56
C HIS A 94 23.02 3.22 22.65
N SER A 95 23.36 2.38 21.68
CA SER A 95 24.51 2.59 20.81
C SER A 95 24.08 2.68 19.34
N THR A 96 24.67 3.63 18.60
CA THR A 96 24.50 3.77 17.15
C THR A 96 25.86 3.83 16.48
N ILE A 97 26.03 3.07 15.42
CA ILE A 97 27.23 3.02 14.58
C ILE A 97 26.77 3.27 13.15
N LYS A 98 27.34 4.27 12.49
CA LYS A 98 27.08 4.50 11.07
C LYS A 98 28.03 3.64 10.24
N LYS A 99 27.49 2.72 9.43
CA LYS A 99 28.27 1.87 8.52
C LYS A 99 27.88 2.21 7.08
N ASN A 100 28.80 2.81 6.33
CA ASN A 100 28.55 3.36 5.00
C ASN A 100 27.43 4.44 5.03
N LEU A 101 26.27 4.11 4.45
CA LEU A 101 25.09 4.96 4.34
C LEU A 101 24.02 4.61 5.38
N THR A 102 24.17 3.50 6.12
CA THR A 102 23.15 2.98 7.03
C THR A 102 23.54 3.11 8.49
N HIS A 103 22.56 3.40 9.34
CA HIS A 103 22.68 3.38 10.79
C HIS A 103 22.44 1.96 11.32
N ILE A 104 23.38 1.51 12.15
CA ILE A 104 23.33 0.24 12.85
C ILE A 104 23.19 0.54 14.33
N TYR A 105 22.20 -0.06 14.98
CA TYR A 105 21.92 0.11 16.40
C TYR A 105 22.34 -1.12 17.16
N SER A 106 22.88 -0.95 18.37
CA SER A 106 23.33 -2.04 19.21
C SER A 106 23.08 -1.75 20.69
N ASN A 107 23.25 -2.78 21.52
CA ASN A 107 23.00 -2.74 22.96
C ASN A 107 21.55 -2.34 23.27
N CYS A 108 20.62 -3.16 22.76
CA CYS A 108 19.18 -2.93 22.83
C CYS A 108 18.55 -3.75 23.96
N THR A 109 17.73 -3.12 24.82
CA THR A 109 17.17 -3.73 26.03
C THR A 109 15.76 -4.31 25.84
N CYS A 110 15.04 -3.94 24.78
CA CYS A 110 13.67 -4.35 24.52
C CYS A 110 13.54 -5.43 23.43
N ILE A 111 14.40 -6.46 23.45
CA ILE A 111 14.29 -7.57 22.49
C ILE A 111 13.58 -8.77 23.14
N PRO A 112 12.52 -9.34 22.54
CA PRO A 112 11.82 -10.51 23.09
C PRO A 112 12.73 -11.73 23.28
N ASP A 113 12.55 -12.47 24.37
CA ASP A 113 13.24 -13.74 24.63
C ASP A 113 12.68 -14.89 23.76
N ASP A 114 13.56 -15.68 23.14
CA ASP A 114 13.21 -16.81 22.27
C ASP A 114 12.40 -17.89 22.99
N ASN A 115 12.62 -18.06 24.30
CA ASN A 115 11.97 -19.09 25.10
C ASN A 115 10.47 -18.83 25.33
N VAL A 116 10.03 -17.57 25.17
CA VAL A 116 8.65 -17.14 25.47
C VAL A 116 7.77 -17.09 24.21
N LEU A 117 8.36 -16.95 23.02
CA LEU A 117 7.65 -16.96 21.73
C LEU A 117 6.85 -18.26 21.49
N ILE A 118 7.23 -19.37 22.12
CA ILE A 118 6.61 -20.69 21.92
C ILE A 118 5.49 -20.97 22.96
N MET A 119 5.48 -20.33 24.13
CA MET A 119 4.55 -20.67 25.22
C MET A 119 3.30 -19.79 25.31
N ASP A 120 3.35 -18.53 24.86
CA ASP A 120 2.29 -17.55 25.17
C ASP A 120 1.42 -17.12 23.98
N LEU A 121 1.69 -17.60 22.75
CA LEU A 121 0.85 -17.30 21.58
C LEU A 121 -0.59 -17.83 21.72
N GLU A 122 -0.80 -18.84 22.57
CA GLU A 122 -2.10 -19.49 22.74
C GLU A 122 -2.97 -18.85 23.84
N ASN A 123 -2.39 -18.07 24.77
CA ASN A 123 -3.12 -17.62 25.97
C ASN A 123 -2.99 -16.13 26.34
N ASN A 124 -1.91 -15.41 25.97
CA ASN A 124 -1.81 -13.97 26.28
C ASN A 124 -0.76 -13.22 25.42
N PRO A 125 -1.16 -12.43 24.41
CA PRO A 125 -0.23 -11.74 23.50
C PRO A 125 0.59 -10.61 24.15
N ASN A 126 0.42 -10.34 25.45
CA ASN A 126 0.95 -9.14 26.12
C ASN A 126 2.08 -9.41 27.13
N ILE A 127 2.69 -10.61 27.17
CA ILE A 127 3.79 -10.91 28.11
C ILE A 127 5.04 -11.31 27.33
N TYR A 128 5.59 -10.40 26.55
CA TYR A 128 6.96 -10.55 26.08
C TYR A 128 7.90 -10.32 27.27
N LYS A 129 8.70 -11.32 27.64
CA LYS A 129 9.88 -11.06 28.47
C LYS A 129 10.96 -10.47 27.58
N TYR A 130 11.34 -9.23 27.89
CA TYR A 130 12.38 -8.52 27.17
C TYR A 130 13.76 -8.83 27.77
N THR A 131 14.76 -8.90 26.90
CA THR A 131 16.15 -9.19 27.26
C THR A 131 17.08 -8.21 26.56
N THR A 132 18.25 -7.99 27.18
CA THR A 132 19.32 -7.21 26.56
C THR A 132 20.00 -8.03 25.48
N TYR A 133 19.84 -7.59 24.24
CA TYR A 133 20.47 -8.20 23.07
C TYR A 133 21.72 -7.40 22.69
N ARG A 134 22.84 -8.12 22.50
CA ARG A 134 24.14 -7.56 22.16
C ARG A 134 24.44 -7.56 20.66
N GLY A 135 23.54 -8.06 19.83
CA GLY A 135 23.71 -8.02 18.38
C GLY A 135 23.35 -6.65 17.79
N GLU A 136 23.26 -6.64 16.47
CA GLU A 136 23.09 -5.43 15.66
C GLU A 136 21.69 -5.40 15.04
N LEU A 137 21.04 -4.24 15.09
CA LEU A 137 19.81 -3.94 14.37
C LEU A 137 20.13 -2.96 13.25
N THR A 138 19.54 -3.16 12.08
CA THR A 138 19.74 -2.28 10.92
C THR A 138 18.60 -1.29 10.80
N GLU A 139 18.87 -0.09 10.31
CA GLU A 139 17.82 0.85 9.91
C GLU A 139 16.90 0.24 8.84
N GLY A 140 15.61 0.60 8.91
CA GLY A 140 14.58 0.12 8.00
C GLY A 140 13.73 -1.02 8.56
N PRO A 141 12.56 -1.28 7.96
CA PRO A 141 11.76 -2.45 8.28
C PRO A 141 12.46 -3.73 7.81
N CYS A 142 12.09 -4.87 8.40
CA CYS A 142 12.64 -6.14 7.95
C CYS A 142 12.18 -6.51 6.54
N ASP A 143 13.08 -7.14 5.78
CA ASP A 143 12.77 -7.65 4.45
C ASP A 143 11.71 -8.74 4.55
N THR A 144 10.49 -8.44 4.10
CA THR A 144 9.46 -9.47 3.85
C THR A 144 9.58 -9.93 2.40
N PRO A 145 9.36 -11.23 2.10
CA PRO A 145 9.43 -11.76 0.74
C PRO A 145 8.21 -11.31 -0.09
N CYS A 146 8.01 -10.00 -0.25
CA CYS A 146 6.84 -9.41 -0.88
C CYS A 146 7.07 -8.99 -2.34
N GLY A 147 8.32 -9.03 -2.81
CA GLY A 147 8.71 -8.49 -4.11
C GLY A 147 7.90 -9.08 -5.28
N TYR A 148 7.57 -10.38 -5.23
CA TYR A 148 6.79 -11.02 -6.29
C TYR A 148 5.35 -10.47 -6.39
N HIS A 149 4.69 -10.16 -5.26
CA HIS A 149 3.36 -9.55 -5.25
C HIS A 149 3.35 -8.18 -5.93
N PHE A 150 4.40 -7.38 -5.69
CA PHE A 150 4.59 -6.10 -6.37
C PHE A 150 4.73 -6.26 -7.89
N TYR A 151 5.51 -7.24 -8.35
CA TYR A 151 5.61 -7.54 -9.78
C TYR A 151 4.27 -8.01 -10.38
N TYR A 152 3.50 -8.85 -9.68
CA TYR A 152 2.15 -9.25 -10.10
C TYR A 152 1.22 -8.05 -10.23
N PHE A 153 1.23 -7.15 -9.24
CA PHE A 153 0.45 -5.91 -9.27
C PHE A 153 0.80 -5.05 -10.49
N ILE A 154 2.08 -4.83 -10.77
CA ILE A 154 2.53 -4.07 -11.95
C ILE A 154 2.04 -4.73 -13.25
N MET A 155 2.22 -6.06 -13.37
CA MET A 155 1.83 -6.79 -14.58
C MET A 155 0.33 -6.70 -14.85
N ILE A 156 -0.50 -6.92 -13.83
CA ILE A 156 -1.96 -6.82 -13.95
C ILE A 156 -2.37 -5.37 -14.29
N SER A 157 -1.78 -4.38 -13.62
CA SER A 157 -2.07 -2.96 -13.88
C SER A 157 -1.74 -2.54 -15.31
N CYS A 158 -0.60 -2.99 -15.84
CA CYS A 158 -0.23 -2.75 -17.24
C CYS A 158 -1.24 -3.34 -18.22
N LEU A 159 -1.67 -4.60 -18.01
CA LEU A 159 -2.68 -5.25 -18.84
C LEU A 159 -4.03 -4.54 -18.78
N MET A 160 -4.47 -4.17 -17.59
CA MET A 160 -5.72 -3.46 -17.32
C MET A 160 -5.73 -2.09 -17.98
N GLN A 161 -4.64 -1.33 -17.87
CA GLN A 161 -4.52 -0.02 -18.49
C GLN A 161 -4.46 -0.11 -20.02
N LEU A 162 -3.84 -1.16 -20.57
CA LEU A 162 -3.83 -1.43 -22.01
C LEU A 162 -5.26 -1.65 -22.52
N LEU A 163 -6.00 -2.58 -21.90
CA LEU A 163 -7.39 -2.89 -22.23
C LEU A 163 -8.30 -1.67 -22.03
N GLY A 164 -8.18 -0.99 -20.90
CA GLY A 164 -8.92 0.23 -20.57
C GLY A 164 -8.68 1.35 -21.58
N SER A 165 -7.46 1.50 -22.09
CA SER A 165 -7.16 2.50 -23.13
C SER A 165 -7.90 2.22 -24.45
N SER A 166 -8.11 0.94 -24.78
CA SER A 166 -8.87 0.55 -25.98
C SER A 166 -10.36 0.85 -25.82
N GLY A 167 -10.93 0.57 -24.64
CA GLY A 167 -12.34 0.83 -24.35
C GLY A 167 -12.67 2.33 -24.27
N LYS A 168 -11.78 3.13 -23.67
CA LYS A 168 -11.94 4.60 -23.59
C LYS A 168 -12.07 5.24 -24.98
N ILE A 169 -11.27 4.80 -25.95
CA ILE A 169 -11.37 5.28 -27.34
C ILE A 169 -12.69 4.85 -27.98
N GLY A 170 -13.12 3.62 -27.75
CA GLY A 170 -14.43 3.14 -28.21
C GLY A 170 -15.57 4.01 -27.71
N ASN A 171 -15.58 4.36 -26.42
CA ASN A 171 -16.58 5.24 -25.82
C ASN A 171 -16.60 6.65 -26.45
N ILE A 172 -15.42 7.26 -26.66
CA ILE A 172 -15.33 8.58 -27.31
C ILE A 172 -15.87 8.51 -28.75
N LEU A 173 -15.52 7.47 -29.51
CA LEU A 173 -15.98 7.29 -30.89
C LEU A 173 -17.49 7.07 -30.99
N VAL A 174 -18.08 6.32 -30.05
CA VAL A 174 -19.53 6.12 -29.98
C VAL A 174 -20.23 7.44 -29.66
N ASN A 175 -19.72 8.22 -28.69
CA ASN A 175 -20.27 9.53 -28.36
C ASN A 175 -20.21 10.50 -29.57
N TYR A 176 -19.07 10.55 -30.27
CA TYR A 176 -18.91 11.37 -31.48
C TYR A 176 -19.80 10.95 -32.67
N ARG A 177 -20.33 9.73 -32.68
CA ARG A 177 -21.30 9.27 -33.69
C ARG A 177 -22.74 9.64 -33.34
N ALA A 178 -23.03 9.87 -32.06
CA ALA A 178 -24.35 10.29 -31.58
C ALA A 178 -24.55 11.82 -31.63
N VAL A 179 -23.46 12.59 -31.70
CA VAL A 179 -23.47 14.05 -31.63
C VAL A 179 -23.12 14.69 -32.99
N ASN A 180 -23.82 15.77 -33.33
CA ASN A 180 -23.55 16.56 -34.54
C ASN A 180 -22.13 17.15 -34.52
N ARG A 181 -21.55 17.39 -35.71
CA ARG A 181 -20.14 17.84 -35.83
C ARG A 181 -19.81 19.12 -35.06
N VAL A 182 -20.77 20.03 -34.94
CA VAL A 182 -20.61 21.33 -34.26
C VAL A 182 -20.52 21.16 -32.74
N ASP A 183 -21.23 20.17 -32.18
CA ASP A 183 -21.40 20.04 -30.72
C ASP A 183 -20.42 19.05 -30.08
N LYS A 184 -19.50 18.43 -30.85
CA LYS A 184 -18.59 17.38 -30.36
C LYS A 184 -17.68 17.85 -29.23
N SER A 185 -17.09 19.03 -29.38
CA SER A 185 -16.19 19.61 -28.37
C SER A 185 -16.95 19.94 -27.09
N PHE A 186 -18.18 20.46 -27.22
CA PHE A 186 -19.05 20.74 -26.08
C PHE A 186 -19.45 19.46 -25.35
N ALA A 187 -19.89 18.43 -26.08
CA ALA A 187 -20.28 17.14 -25.49
C ALA A 187 -19.13 16.46 -24.73
N GLN A 188 -17.91 16.49 -25.28
CA GLN A 188 -16.73 15.93 -24.60
C GLN A 188 -16.34 16.74 -23.36
N GLY A 189 -16.44 18.08 -23.43
CA GLY A 189 -16.22 18.96 -22.28
C GLY A 189 -17.22 18.70 -21.15
N LEU A 190 -18.50 18.56 -21.48
CA LEU A 190 -19.54 18.22 -20.51
C LEU A 190 -19.32 16.83 -19.90
N ALA A 191 -18.97 15.83 -20.70
CA ALA A 191 -18.67 14.50 -20.20
C ALA A 191 -17.47 14.51 -19.22
N LEU A 192 -16.41 15.24 -19.55
CA LEU A 192 -15.24 15.38 -18.66
C LEU A 192 -15.58 16.17 -17.38
N LEU A 193 -16.42 17.20 -17.47
CA LEU A 193 -16.91 17.94 -16.32
C LEU A 193 -17.66 17.01 -15.35
N LEU A 194 -18.59 16.21 -15.87
CA LEU A 194 -19.35 15.26 -15.05
C LEU A 194 -18.43 14.20 -14.42
N VAL A 195 -17.49 13.63 -15.18
CA VAL A 195 -16.52 12.67 -14.64
C VAL A 195 -15.64 13.31 -13.57
N SER A 196 -15.22 14.56 -13.77
CA SER A 196 -14.40 15.26 -12.78
C SER A 196 -15.18 15.52 -11.50
N LEU A 197 -16.42 15.99 -11.63
CA LEU A 197 -17.28 16.32 -10.50
C LEU A 197 -17.67 15.09 -9.67
N PHE A 198 -17.97 13.97 -10.33
CA PHE A 198 -18.52 12.78 -9.66
C PHE A 198 -17.52 11.64 -9.44
N ALA A 199 -16.36 11.64 -10.09
CA ALA A 199 -15.35 10.59 -9.91
C ALA A 199 -14.01 11.16 -9.42
N PHE A 200 -13.42 12.15 -10.10
CA PHE A 200 -12.07 12.61 -9.75
C PHE A 200 -11.99 13.47 -8.49
N ILE A 201 -13.05 14.20 -8.13
CA ILE A 201 -13.11 14.95 -6.87
C ILE A 201 -13.44 14.03 -5.69
N PRO A 202 -14.57 13.27 -5.69
CA PRO A 202 -14.93 12.45 -4.53
C PRO A 202 -14.03 11.22 -4.38
N GLY A 203 -13.44 10.69 -5.46
CA GLY A 203 -12.58 9.51 -5.42
C GLY A 203 -11.43 9.65 -4.42
N PRO A 204 -10.48 10.58 -4.62
CA PRO A 204 -9.38 10.80 -3.70
C PRO A 204 -9.81 11.16 -2.28
N VAL A 205 -10.92 11.89 -2.11
CA VAL A 205 -11.46 12.24 -0.78
C VAL A 205 -11.93 10.98 -0.03
N LEU A 206 -12.69 10.11 -0.70
CA LEU A 206 -13.17 8.86 -0.12
C LEU A 206 -12.00 7.89 0.16
N PHE A 207 -11.10 7.71 -0.80
CA PHE A 207 -9.93 6.85 -0.61
C PHE A 207 -8.99 7.39 0.45
N GLY A 208 -8.80 8.71 0.54
CA GLY A 208 -8.05 9.35 1.62
C GLY A 208 -8.67 9.06 2.98
N GLY A 209 -9.98 9.26 3.13
CA GLY A 209 -10.69 8.93 4.38
C GLY A 209 -10.62 7.45 4.76
N ILE A 210 -10.63 6.54 3.77
CA ILE A 210 -10.44 5.10 4.03
C ILE A 210 -9.03 4.83 4.54
N ILE A 211 -8.00 5.35 3.85
CA ILE A 211 -6.59 5.18 4.26
C ILE A 211 -6.39 5.72 5.68
N ASP A 212 -6.88 6.92 5.95
CA ASP A 212 -6.80 7.57 7.25
C ASP A 212 -7.50 6.75 8.35
N SER A 213 -8.66 6.14 8.04
CA SER A 213 -9.39 5.29 8.98
C SER A 213 -8.70 3.95 9.29
N THR A 214 -7.87 3.46 8.36
CA THR A 214 -7.07 2.23 8.52
C THR A 214 -5.71 2.51 9.14
N CYS A 215 -5.35 3.77 9.36
CA CYS A 215 -4.06 4.15 9.90
C CYS A 215 -3.98 3.79 11.40
N LEU A 216 -3.09 2.86 11.74
CA LEU A 216 -2.87 2.41 13.12
C LEU A 216 -1.98 3.36 13.93
N ILE A 217 -1.12 4.12 13.24
CA ILE A 217 -0.09 4.96 13.83
C ILE A 217 -0.18 6.32 13.14
N TRP A 218 -0.63 7.33 13.89
CA TRP A 218 -0.58 8.71 13.47
C TRP A 218 0.67 9.39 14.02
N ASP A 219 1.34 10.19 13.19
CA ASP A 219 2.41 11.07 13.63
C ASP A 219 1.78 12.40 14.07
N ASP A 220 1.76 12.65 15.37
CA ASP A 220 1.20 13.88 15.94
C ASP A 220 2.18 15.07 15.82
N ASN A 221 3.42 14.83 15.41
CA ASN A 221 4.47 15.84 15.31
C ASN A 221 4.69 16.31 13.87
N CYS A 222 4.02 17.40 13.51
CA CYS A 222 4.25 18.12 12.26
C CYS A 222 5.46 19.08 12.37
N ASP A 223 6.67 18.54 12.53
CA ASP A 223 7.94 19.31 12.43
C ASP A 223 8.63 19.13 11.07
#